data_AF-A0A7S1D646-F1
#
_entry.id   AF-A0A7S1D646-F1
#
_cell.length_a   1.000
_cell.length_b   1.000
_cell.length_c   1.000
_cell.angle_alpha   90.00
_cell.angle_beta   90.00
_cell.angle_gamma   90.00
#
_symmetry.space_group_name_H-M   'P 1'
#
loop_
_entity.id
_entity.type
_entity.pdbx_description
1 polymer ?
#
loop_
_entity_poly.entity_id
_entity_poly.type
_entity_poly.pdbx_seq_one_letter_code
_entity_poly.pdbx_strand_id
1 'polypeptide(L)'
;MKLTVLATLIAAATAFAPAKQAAKSTAVKAFEDELGAQPPLGFFDPLGLVADGDQEKFDRLRYVEIKHGRICMLGVVGYLVNAAGIYLPGDIDYSGTKFSDLGYGWDASFAVPVAGALQVLAFVGFLELAVMKDITGGEFVGDFRNDAFDLGWDTFDEETKMTKRAVELNQGRAAQMGMLALMVHDKLGNVEDFFPN
;
A
#
# COMPACT_ATOMS: atom_id res chain seq x y z
N MET A 1 -9.08 39.27 63.59
CA MET A 1 -8.94 37.81 63.58
C MET A 1 -10.09 37.04 62.91
N LYS A 2 -11.26 37.66 62.63
CA LYS A 2 -12.40 36.98 61.95
C LYS A 2 -12.36 37.02 60.41
N LEU A 3 -11.58 37.92 59.82
CA LEU A 3 -11.46 38.07 58.35
C LEU A 3 -10.45 37.13 57.70
N THR A 4 -9.44 36.68 58.45
CA THR A 4 -8.37 35.79 57.93
C THR A 4 -8.83 34.34 57.74
N VAL A 5 -9.83 33.90 58.49
CA VAL A 5 -10.38 32.53 58.38
C VAL A 5 -11.32 32.37 57.18
N LEU A 6 -11.94 33.46 56.71
CA LEU A 6 -12.82 33.42 55.55
C LEU A 6 -12.03 33.35 54.23
N ALA A 7 -10.86 34.00 54.18
CA ALA A 7 -10.00 34.01 52.99
C ALA A 7 -9.37 32.63 52.70
N THR A 8 -9.08 31.83 53.73
CA THR A 8 -8.53 30.48 53.55
C THR A 8 -9.56 29.45 53.10
N LEU A 9 -10.84 29.63 53.43
CA LEU A 9 -11.93 28.75 52.97
C LEU A 9 -12.27 28.95 51.49
N ILE A 10 -12.15 30.18 50.98
CA ILE A 10 -12.40 30.47 49.56
C ILE A 10 -11.25 29.93 48.68
N ALA A 11 -10.01 29.97 49.18
CA ALA A 11 -8.86 29.39 48.49
C ALA A 11 -8.91 27.84 48.40
N ALA A 12 -9.57 27.17 49.34
CA ALA A 12 -9.74 25.72 49.32
C ALA A 12 -10.76 25.23 48.27
N ALA A 13 -11.73 26.07 47.90
CA ALA A 13 -12.81 25.69 46.97
C ALA A 13 -12.38 25.72 45.49
N THR A 14 -11.38 26.53 45.13
CA THR A 14 -10.87 26.59 43.75
C THR A 14 -9.88 25.47 43.42
N ALA A 15 -9.33 24.79 44.43
CA ALA A 15 -8.37 23.70 44.25
C ALA A 15 -9.02 22.34 43.86
N PHE A 16 -10.36 22.24 43.94
CA PHE A 16 -11.14 21.04 43.62
C PHE A 16 -12.10 21.25 42.44
N ALA A 17 -11.87 22.24 41.58
CA ALA A 17 -12.59 22.33 40.32
C ALA A 17 -12.16 21.16 39.42
N PRO A 18 -13.07 20.31 38.90
CA PRO A 18 -12.71 19.28 37.94
C PRO A 18 -12.08 19.97 36.74
N ALA A 19 -10.80 19.68 36.48
CA ALA A 19 -10.14 20.12 35.26
C ALA A 19 -11.03 19.70 34.10
N LYS A 20 -11.51 20.67 33.32
CA LYS A 20 -12.16 20.38 32.05
C LYS A 20 -11.12 19.63 31.23
N GLN A 21 -11.24 18.31 31.16
CA GLN A 21 -10.49 17.52 30.19
C GLN A 21 -10.83 18.11 28.83
N ALA A 22 -9.83 18.79 28.24
CA ALA A 22 -9.91 19.18 26.86
C ALA A 22 -10.24 17.90 26.08
N ALA A 23 -11.41 17.88 25.46
CA ALA A 23 -11.80 16.78 24.59
C ALA A 23 -10.67 16.61 23.57
N LYS A 24 -10.00 15.46 23.58
CA LYS A 24 -9.08 15.07 22.51
C LYS A 24 -9.92 14.84 21.25
N SER A 25 -10.25 15.91 20.54
CA SER A 25 -11.04 15.88 19.31
C SER A 25 -10.23 16.50 18.17
N THR A 26 -9.01 16.01 17.95
CA THR A 26 -8.18 16.47 16.83
C THR A 26 -7.46 15.34 16.08
N ALA A 27 -7.38 14.12 16.60
CA ALA A 27 -6.63 13.05 15.93
C ALA A 27 -7.36 12.49 14.70
N VAL A 28 -8.69 12.43 14.70
CA VAL A 28 -9.47 11.91 13.56
C VAL A 28 -9.44 12.87 12.37
N LYS A 29 -9.38 14.19 12.60
CA LYS A 29 -9.36 15.21 11.54
C LYS A 29 -8.01 15.39 10.84
N ALA A 30 -6.94 14.74 11.31
CA ALA A 30 -5.60 15.00 10.80
C ALA A 30 -5.34 14.38 9.42
N PHE A 31 -6.05 13.30 9.07
CA PHE A 31 -5.78 12.52 7.86
C PHE A 31 -7.01 12.36 6.93
N GLU A 32 -8.08 13.13 7.17
CA GLU A 32 -9.32 13.03 6.38
C GLU A 32 -9.16 13.57 4.94
N ASP A 33 -8.24 14.52 4.74
CA ASP A 33 -7.94 15.13 3.44
C ASP A 33 -6.71 14.49 2.74
N GLU A 34 -6.16 13.42 3.31
CA GLU A 34 -4.97 12.76 2.77
C GLU A 34 -5.25 11.92 1.53
N LEU A 35 -4.19 11.67 0.76
CA LEU A 35 -4.24 10.86 -0.46
C LEU A 35 -4.99 9.54 -0.22
N GLY A 36 -6.00 9.22 -1.04
CA GLY A 36 -6.71 7.94 -0.95
C GLY A 36 -7.93 7.89 -0.04
N ALA A 37 -8.24 8.96 0.71
CA ALA A 37 -9.58 9.18 1.24
C ALA A 37 -10.47 9.65 0.07
N GLN A 38 -11.29 8.77 -0.48
CA GLN A 38 -12.16 9.08 -1.62
C GLN A 38 -13.60 8.60 -1.39
N PRO A 39 -14.60 9.30 -1.94
CA PRO A 39 -15.95 8.78 -2.01
C PRO A 39 -15.96 7.39 -2.69
N PRO A 40 -16.79 6.42 -2.23
CA PRO A 40 -17.93 6.57 -1.32
C PRO A 40 -17.62 6.47 0.18
N LEU A 41 -16.44 5.99 0.57
CA LEU A 41 -16.12 5.71 1.98
C LEU A 41 -15.44 6.88 2.71
N GLY A 42 -14.74 7.76 1.98
CA GLY A 42 -13.96 8.84 2.59
C GLY A 42 -12.80 8.28 3.43
N PHE A 43 -12.60 8.85 4.62
CA PHE A 43 -11.61 8.35 5.57
C PHE A 43 -12.05 7.03 6.20
N PHE A 44 -11.31 5.95 5.91
CA PHE A 44 -11.64 4.60 6.36
C PHE A 44 -10.56 4.05 7.31
N ASP A 45 -10.79 4.21 8.61
CA ASP A 45 -9.98 3.60 9.68
C ASP A 45 -10.89 2.98 10.77
N PRO A 46 -11.47 1.79 10.53
CA PRO A 46 -12.35 1.14 11.50
C PRO A 46 -11.63 0.60 12.73
N LEU A 47 -10.31 0.39 12.64
CA LEU A 47 -9.48 -0.19 13.71
C LEU A 47 -8.70 0.86 14.50
N GLY A 48 -8.79 2.13 14.13
CA GLY A 48 -8.08 3.22 14.79
C GLY A 48 -6.56 3.11 14.64
N LEU A 49 -6.07 2.58 13.52
CA LEU A 49 -4.66 2.37 13.26
C LEU A 49 -3.86 3.68 13.24
N VAL A 50 -4.49 4.81 12.91
CA VAL A 50 -3.83 6.13 12.87
C VAL A 50 -4.47 7.13 13.86
N ALA A 51 -5.28 6.62 14.79
CA ALA A 51 -5.98 7.43 15.79
C ALA A 51 -5.05 8.09 16.82
N ASP A 52 -3.79 7.64 16.90
CA ASP A 52 -2.72 8.23 17.71
C ASP A 52 -2.12 9.50 17.08
N GLY A 53 -2.39 9.78 15.80
CA GLY A 53 -1.91 10.99 15.12
C GLY A 53 -0.41 10.97 14.82
N ASP A 54 0.24 9.80 14.86
CA ASP A 54 1.65 9.65 14.57
C ASP A 54 1.92 9.65 13.06
N GLN A 55 2.56 10.72 12.58
CA GLN A 55 2.88 10.90 11.16
C GLN A 55 3.85 9.83 10.64
N GLU A 56 4.86 9.45 11.43
CA GLU A 56 5.84 8.44 10.99
C GLU A 56 5.17 7.08 10.75
N LYS A 57 4.21 6.75 11.62
CA LYS A 57 3.39 5.55 11.47
C LYS A 57 2.51 5.62 10.24
N PHE A 58 1.88 6.77 9.96
CA PHE A 58 1.07 6.96 8.76
C PHE A 58 1.92 6.82 7.48
N ASP A 59 3.07 7.48 7.42
CA ASP A 59 3.98 7.42 6.28
C ASP A 59 4.47 5.98 6.02
N ARG A 60 4.80 5.25 7.10
CA ARG A 60 5.16 3.84 6.99
C ARG A 60 4.00 2.97 6.50
N LEU A 61 2.79 3.18 7.02
CA LEU A 61 1.60 2.44 6.57
C LEU A 61 1.30 2.73 5.09
N ARG A 62 1.45 3.99 4.67
CA ARG A 62 1.32 4.39 3.27
C ARG A 62 2.33 3.71 2.38
N TYR A 63 3.59 3.68 2.80
CA TYR A 63 4.65 2.98 2.07
C TYR A 63 4.33 1.50 1.87
N VAL A 64 3.90 0.84 2.96
CA VAL A 64 3.51 -0.57 2.95
C VAL A 64 2.32 -0.80 2.01
N GLU A 65 1.29 0.05 2.08
CA GLU A 65 0.11 -0.03 1.22
C GLU A 65 0.46 0.08 -0.27
N ILE A 66 1.27 1.07 -0.64
CA ILE A 66 1.71 1.28 -2.03
C ILE A 66 2.54 0.09 -2.51
N LYS A 67 3.48 -0.41 -1.71
CA LYS A 67 4.32 -1.55 -2.08
C LYS A 67 3.50 -2.81 -2.35
N HIS A 68 2.57 -3.15 -1.46
CA HIS A 68 1.66 -4.28 -1.67
C HIS A 68 0.74 -4.06 -2.88
N GLY A 69 0.22 -2.83 -3.03
CA GLY A 69 -0.61 -2.47 -4.18
C GLY A 69 0.10 -2.67 -5.52
N ARG A 70 1.34 -2.19 -5.65
CA ARG A 70 2.16 -2.36 -6.86
C ARG A 70 2.46 -3.82 -7.18
N ILE A 71 2.82 -4.62 -6.17
CA ILE A 71 3.05 -6.06 -6.33
C ILE A 71 1.78 -6.75 -6.83
N CYS A 72 0.62 -6.45 -6.23
CA CYS A 72 -0.65 -7.03 -6.65
C CYS A 72 -1.10 -6.55 -8.04
N MET A 73 -0.87 -5.29 -8.42
CA MET A 73 -1.17 -4.80 -9.78
C MET A 73 -0.39 -5.58 -10.84
N LEU A 74 0.92 -5.74 -10.66
CA LEU A 74 1.76 -6.54 -11.57
C LEU A 74 1.35 -8.00 -11.55
N GLY A 75 1.02 -8.54 -10.38
CA GLY A 75 0.55 -9.91 -10.23
C GLY A 75 -0.74 -10.18 -10.99
N VAL A 76 -1.77 -9.32 -10.86
CA VAL A 76 -3.06 -9.51 -11.54
C VAL A 76 -2.88 -9.46 -13.06
N VAL A 77 -2.15 -8.45 -13.56
CA VAL A 77 -1.87 -8.36 -15.00
C VAL A 77 -1.09 -9.59 -15.48
N GLY A 78 -0.06 -10.02 -14.76
CA GLY A 78 0.70 -11.22 -15.10
C GLY A 78 -0.15 -12.49 -15.12
N TYR A 79 -1.03 -12.67 -14.12
CA TYR A 79 -1.95 -13.80 -14.08
C TYR A 79 -2.89 -13.81 -15.29
N LEU A 80 -3.52 -12.68 -15.60
CA LEU A 80 -4.46 -12.56 -16.72
C LEU A 80 -3.79 -12.75 -18.09
N VAL A 81 -2.58 -12.21 -18.28
CA VAL A 81 -1.81 -12.37 -19.53
C VAL A 81 -1.43 -13.84 -19.76
N ASN A 82 -0.99 -14.53 -18.71
CA ASN A 82 -0.66 -15.95 -18.80
C ASN A 82 -1.93 -16.81 -19.00
N ALA A 83 -3.04 -16.48 -18.34
CA ALA A 83 -4.33 -17.14 -18.54
C ALA A 83 -4.86 -16.96 -19.98
N ALA A 84 -4.59 -15.82 -20.61
CA ALA A 84 -4.91 -15.57 -22.02
C ALA A 84 -4.00 -16.34 -23.00
N GLY A 85 -3.02 -17.09 -22.51
CA GLY A 85 -2.11 -17.90 -23.34
C GLY A 85 -1.00 -17.09 -24.03
N ILE A 86 -0.73 -15.86 -23.55
CA ILE A 86 0.30 -15.01 -24.12
C ILE A 86 1.63 -15.30 -23.42
N TYR A 87 2.45 -16.12 -24.06
CA TYR A 87 3.77 -16.51 -23.56
C TYR A 87 4.90 -15.92 -24.41
N LEU A 88 6.08 -15.78 -23.81
CA LEU A 88 7.29 -15.44 -24.55
C LEU A 88 7.65 -16.60 -25.51
N PRO A 89 8.10 -16.31 -26.74
CA PRO A 89 8.57 -17.35 -27.65
C PRO A 89 9.92 -17.90 -27.16
N GLY A 90 10.03 -19.22 -27.07
CA GLY A 90 11.28 -19.93 -26.76
C GLY A 90 11.19 -20.82 -25.51
N ASP A 91 12.37 -21.24 -25.07
CA ASP A 91 12.55 -22.15 -23.94
C ASP A 91 13.00 -21.36 -22.69
N ILE A 92 12.44 -21.69 -21.52
CA ILE A 92 12.83 -21.10 -20.24
C ILE A 92 14.21 -21.58 -19.79
N ASP A 93 14.62 -22.75 -20.27
CA ASP A 93 15.90 -23.36 -19.93
C ASP A 93 16.57 -24.01 -21.14
N TYR A 94 17.84 -24.38 -20.96
CA TYR A 94 18.60 -25.09 -21.98
C TYR A 94 18.16 -26.57 -22.14
N SER A 95 17.19 -27.04 -21.34
CA SER A 95 16.69 -28.42 -21.41
C SER A 95 15.52 -28.56 -22.39
N GLY A 96 14.99 -27.43 -22.90
CA GLY A 96 13.94 -27.40 -23.92
C GLY A 96 12.53 -27.26 -23.34
N THR A 97 12.39 -26.83 -22.09
CA THR A 97 11.08 -26.53 -21.50
C THR A 97 10.58 -25.22 -22.08
N LYS A 98 9.42 -25.22 -22.74
CA LYS A 98 8.86 -23.98 -23.34
C LYS A 98 8.15 -23.14 -22.30
N PHE A 99 8.11 -21.82 -22.52
CA PHE A 99 7.31 -20.92 -21.68
C PHE A 99 5.81 -21.25 -21.71
N SER A 100 5.29 -21.77 -22.82
CA SER A 100 3.90 -22.22 -22.94
C SER A 100 3.56 -23.41 -22.03
N ASP A 101 4.54 -24.21 -21.68
CA ASP A 101 4.32 -25.49 -20.98
C ASP A 101 4.22 -25.29 -19.46
N LEU A 102 4.58 -24.10 -18.96
CA LEU A 102 4.46 -23.71 -17.56
C LEU A 102 3.01 -23.46 -17.15
N GLY A 103 2.15 -23.10 -18.10
CA GLY A 103 0.75 -22.74 -17.85
C GLY A 103 0.59 -21.43 -17.09
N TYR A 104 -0.54 -21.31 -16.38
CA TYR A 104 -0.89 -20.18 -15.53
C TYR A 104 -1.32 -20.68 -14.14
N GLY A 105 -1.56 -19.76 -13.21
CA GLY A 105 -2.01 -20.13 -11.86
C GLY A 105 -0.89 -20.16 -10.82
N TRP A 106 -1.26 -20.54 -9.61
CA TRP A 106 -0.31 -20.69 -8.51
C TRP A 106 0.70 -21.81 -8.79
N ASP A 107 0.28 -22.87 -9.45
CA ASP A 107 1.14 -24.03 -9.73
C ASP A 107 2.22 -23.71 -10.78
N ALA A 108 1.95 -22.80 -11.71
CA ALA A 108 2.95 -22.29 -12.66
C ALA A 108 4.13 -21.62 -11.95
N SER A 109 3.92 -21.05 -10.77
CA SER A 109 5.00 -20.42 -9.99
C SER A 109 6.02 -21.43 -9.46
N PHE A 110 5.59 -22.67 -9.22
CA PHE A 110 6.47 -23.78 -8.81
C PHE A 110 7.06 -24.56 -10.00
N ALA A 111 6.47 -24.42 -11.19
CA ALA A 111 6.99 -25.02 -12.41
C ALA A 111 8.27 -24.32 -12.93
N VAL A 112 8.51 -23.08 -12.50
CA VAL A 112 9.73 -22.33 -12.85
C VAL A 112 10.98 -23.04 -12.28
N PRO A 113 12.04 -23.25 -13.08
CA PRO A 113 13.28 -23.82 -12.59
C PRO A 113 13.84 -23.04 -11.40
N VAL A 114 14.21 -23.75 -10.33
CA VAL A 114 14.66 -23.16 -9.06
C VAL A 114 15.83 -22.18 -9.25
N ALA A 115 16.76 -22.49 -10.16
CA ALA A 115 17.88 -21.61 -10.48
C ALA A 115 17.42 -20.26 -11.06
N GLY A 116 16.41 -20.26 -11.94
CA GLY A 116 15.81 -19.05 -12.49
C GLY A 116 15.03 -18.25 -11.43
N ALA A 117 14.25 -18.94 -10.60
CA ALA A 117 13.53 -18.32 -9.49
C ALA A 117 14.48 -17.63 -8.50
N LEU A 118 15.62 -18.26 -8.18
CA LEU A 118 16.66 -17.68 -7.32
C LEU A 118 17.34 -16.47 -7.95
N GLN A 119 17.55 -16.46 -9.27
CA GLN A 119 18.09 -15.29 -9.96
C GLN A 119 17.13 -14.10 -9.87
N VAL A 120 15.83 -14.33 -10.08
CA VAL A 120 14.80 -13.29 -9.93
C VAL A 120 14.76 -12.79 -8.49
N LEU A 121 14.75 -13.68 -7.50
CA LEU A 121 14.74 -13.31 -6.09
C LEU A 121 15.99 -12.53 -5.69
N ALA A 122 17.18 -12.94 -6.15
CA ALA A 122 18.43 -12.23 -5.88
C ALA A 122 18.44 -10.84 -6.55
N PHE A 123 17.95 -10.72 -7.77
CA PHE A 123 17.86 -9.44 -8.48
C PHE A 123 16.85 -8.50 -7.82
N VAL A 124 15.65 -8.98 -7.50
CA VAL A 124 14.63 -8.19 -6.79
C VAL A 124 15.13 -7.80 -5.39
N GLY A 125 15.77 -8.72 -4.67
CA GLY A 125 16.38 -8.43 -3.37
C GLY A 125 17.49 -7.37 -3.47
N PHE A 126 18.31 -7.41 -4.52
CA PHE A 126 19.28 -6.35 -4.81
C PHE A 126 18.59 -5.01 -5.09
N LEU A 127 17.55 -4.98 -5.93
CA LEU A 127 16.80 -3.77 -6.21
C LEU A 127 16.18 -3.18 -4.94
N GLU A 128 15.62 -4.01 -4.06
CA GLU A 128 15.05 -3.56 -2.80
C GLU A 128 16.10 -2.99 -1.83
N LEU A 129 17.29 -3.58 -1.77
CA LEU A 129 18.34 -3.15 -0.85
C LEU A 129 19.20 -1.99 -1.37
N ALA A 130 19.31 -1.83 -2.70
CA ALA A 130 20.23 -0.89 -3.32
C ALA A 130 19.54 0.26 -4.07
N VAL A 131 18.36 0.05 -4.67
CA VAL A 131 17.73 1.01 -5.60
C VAL A 131 16.40 1.54 -5.07
N MET A 132 15.49 0.67 -4.65
CA MET A 132 14.16 1.03 -4.11
C MET A 132 14.22 1.35 -2.62
N LYS A 133 15.22 2.12 -2.22
CA LYS A 133 15.25 2.76 -0.90
C LYS A 133 14.76 4.19 -1.06
N ASP A 134 13.94 4.60 -0.10
CA ASP A 134 13.57 5.98 0.11
C ASP A 134 14.81 6.72 0.67
N ILE A 135 15.73 7.08 -0.22
CA ILE A 135 16.94 7.86 0.13
C ILE A 135 16.61 9.31 -0.13
N THR A 136 16.59 10.11 0.94
CA THR A 136 16.54 11.59 0.99
C THR A 136 16.48 12.28 -0.37
N GLY A 137 15.25 12.56 -0.85
CA GLY A 137 15.03 13.26 -2.11
C GLY A 137 13.65 13.05 -2.76
N GLY A 138 12.94 11.96 -2.44
CA GLY A 138 11.60 11.71 -3.01
C GLY A 138 10.58 12.79 -2.62
N GLU A 139 9.83 13.31 -3.59
CA GLU A 139 8.73 14.29 -3.39
C GLU A 139 7.60 13.68 -2.53
N PHE A 140 7.51 12.35 -2.49
CA PHE A 140 6.56 11.61 -1.66
C PHE A 140 7.03 10.18 -1.34
N VAL A 141 6.44 9.58 -0.31
CA VAL A 141 6.67 8.18 0.11
C VAL A 141 6.38 7.21 -1.04
N GLY A 142 7.40 6.46 -1.48
CA GLY A 142 7.29 5.50 -2.59
C GLY A 142 7.64 6.04 -3.97
N ASP A 143 8.23 7.23 -4.06
CA ASP A 143 8.87 7.73 -5.29
C ASP A 143 10.24 7.07 -5.50
N PHE A 144 10.29 6.03 -6.33
CA PHE A 144 11.53 5.31 -6.65
C PHE A 144 12.32 5.93 -7.81
N ARG A 145 11.89 7.10 -8.33
CA ARG A 145 12.61 7.77 -9.42
C ARG A 145 13.96 8.30 -8.95
N ASN A 146 14.10 8.64 -7.65
CA ASN A 146 15.33 9.18 -7.06
C ASN A 146 16.01 10.24 -7.95
N ASP A 147 15.21 11.11 -8.59
CA ASP A 147 15.62 12.11 -9.61
C ASP A 147 16.44 11.57 -10.80
N ALA A 148 16.53 10.26 -10.99
CA ALA A 148 17.34 9.61 -12.01
C ALA A 148 16.60 9.43 -13.35
N PHE A 149 15.27 9.41 -13.32
CA PHE A 149 14.43 9.21 -14.51
C PHE A 149 13.17 10.09 -14.46
N ASP A 150 13.18 11.18 -15.23
CA ASP A 150 11.97 11.97 -15.49
C ASP A 150 11.25 11.43 -16.74
N LEU A 151 10.17 10.67 -16.51
CA LEU A 151 9.24 10.23 -17.56
C LEU A 151 8.17 11.30 -17.86
N GLY A 152 8.51 12.58 -17.68
CA GLY A 152 7.62 13.73 -17.83
C GLY A 152 6.74 13.98 -16.61
N TRP A 153 7.07 13.40 -15.45
CA TRP A 153 6.28 13.55 -14.23
C TRP A 153 6.36 14.97 -13.68
N ASP A 154 7.52 15.61 -13.84
CA ASP A 154 7.78 16.96 -13.32
C ASP A 154 7.09 18.04 -14.18
N THR A 155 6.50 17.65 -15.32
CA THR A 155 5.72 18.54 -16.20
C THR A 155 4.23 18.61 -15.85
N PHE A 156 3.74 17.72 -14.98
CA PHE A 156 2.33 17.72 -14.57
C PHE A 156 2.06 18.76 -13.48
N ASP A 157 0.83 19.28 -13.48
CA ASP A 157 0.27 20.08 -12.42
C ASP A 157 0.06 19.26 -11.14
N GLU A 158 0.10 19.93 -9.98
CA GLU A 158 -0.05 19.29 -8.66
C GLU A 158 -1.41 18.58 -8.50
N GLU A 159 -2.48 19.10 -9.11
CA GLU A 159 -3.80 18.47 -9.06
C GLU A 159 -3.83 17.15 -9.86
N THR A 160 -3.23 17.11 -11.05
CA THR A 160 -3.05 15.88 -11.81
C THR A 160 -2.17 14.89 -11.07
N LYS A 161 -1.04 15.31 -10.48
CA LYS A 161 -0.18 14.43 -9.68
C LYS A 161 -0.97 13.76 -8.55
N MET A 162 -1.76 14.54 -7.80
CA MET A 162 -2.61 14.00 -6.72
C MET A 162 -3.67 13.04 -7.24
N THR A 163 -4.32 13.36 -8.36
CA THR A 163 -5.32 12.48 -8.98
C THR A 163 -4.68 11.15 -9.43
N LYS A 164 -3.53 11.19 -10.10
CA LYS A 164 -2.83 10.00 -10.59
C LYS A 164 -2.34 9.11 -9.45
N ARG A 165 -1.81 9.71 -8.37
CA ARG A 165 -1.42 8.98 -7.16
C ARG A 165 -2.62 8.31 -6.49
N ALA A 166 -3.78 8.97 -6.48
CA ALA A 166 -4.97 8.39 -5.89
C ALA A 166 -5.53 7.25 -6.75
N VAL A 167 -5.45 7.38 -8.08
CA VAL A 167 -5.75 6.30 -9.02
C VAL A 167 -4.82 5.12 -8.79
N GLU A 168 -3.52 5.34 -8.68
CA GLU A 168 -2.54 4.28 -8.41
C GLU A 168 -2.88 3.52 -7.12
N LEU A 169 -3.15 4.25 -6.03
CA LEU A 169 -3.48 3.64 -4.75
C LEU A 169 -4.76 2.80 -4.83
N ASN A 170 -5.81 3.33 -5.46
CA ASN A 170 -7.08 2.61 -5.56
C ASN A 170 -7.01 1.41 -6.49
N GLN A 171 -6.23 1.49 -7.58
CA GLN A 171 -5.93 0.34 -8.41
C GLN A 171 -5.13 -0.71 -7.61
N GLY A 172 -4.18 -0.27 -6.77
CA GLY A 172 -3.47 -1.15 -5.84
C GLY A 172 -4.41 -1.86 -4.85
N ARG A 173 -5.33 -1.13 -4.21
CA ARG A 173 -6.34 -1.69 -3.30
C ARG A 173 -7.26 -2.69 -3.98
N ALA A 174 -7.76 -2.35 -5.17
CA ALA A 174 -8.60 -3.26 -5.95
C ALA A 174 -7.83 -4.50 -6.41
N ALA A 175 -6.58 -4.33 -6.86
CA ALA A 175 -5.73 -5.42 -7.30
C ALA A 175 -5.35 -6.37 -6.16
N GLN A 176 -5.21 -5.90 -4.93
CA GLN A 176 -5.00 -6.77 -3.76
C GLN A 176 -6.17 -7.74 -3.57
N MET A 177 -7.40 -7.23 -3.65
CA MET A 177 -8.61 -8.06 -3.57
C MET A 177 -8.73 -9.00 -4.78
N GLY A 178 -8.41 -8.51 -5.98
CA GLY A 178 -8.42 -9.31 -7.20
C GLY A 178 -7.40 -10.46 -7.17
N MET A 179 -6.16 -10.19 -6.75
CA MET A 179 -5.13 -11.22 -6.62
C MET A 179 -5.51 -12.26 -5.57
N LEU A 180 -6.02 -11.82 -4.41
CA LEU A 180 -6.49 -12.74 -3.38
C LEU A 180 -7.59 -13.66 -3.91
N ALA A 181 -8.56 -13.10 -4.65
CA ALA A 181 -9.62 -13.87 -5.28
C ALA A 181 -9.04 -14.90 -6.27
N LEU A 182 -8.15 -14.48 -7.17
CA LEU A 182 -7.50 -15.38 -8.13
C LEU A 182 -6.74 -16.51 -7.42
N MET A 183 -5.93 -16.22 -6.42
CA MET A 183 -5.17 -17.24 -5.67
C MET A 183 -6.09 -18.24 -4.95
N VAL A 184 -7.15 -17.76 -4.30
CA VAL A 184 -8.07 -18.62 -3.54
C VAL A 184 -8.91 -19.47 -4.49
N HIS A 185 -9.47 -18.88 -5.55
CA HIS A 185 -10.31 -19.58 -6.50
C HIS A 185 -9.53 -20.55 -7.39
N ASP A 186 -8.26 -20.27 -7.68
CA ASP A 186 -7.33 -21.22 -8.31
C ASP A 186 -7.15 -22.48 -7.45
N LYS A 187 -7.00 -22.31 -6.12
CA LYS A 187 -6.90 -23.45 -5.19
C LYS A 187 -8.20 -24.16 -4.89
N LEU A 188 -9.33 -23.48 -5.02
CA LEU A 188 -10.64 -24.11 -4.95
C LEU A 188 -11.04 -24.81 -6.27
N GLY A 189 -10.30 -24.58 -7.35
CA GLY A 189 -10.54 -25.20 -8.66
C GLY A 189 -11.73 -24.60 -9.41
N ASN A 190 -12.17 -23.39 -9.07
CA ASN A 190 -13.31 -22.71 -9.69
C ASN A 190 -12.90 -21.39 -10.36
N VAL A 191 -11.62 -21.23 -10.69
CA VAL A 191 -11.11 -20.00 -11.32
C VAL A 191 -11.65 -19.82 -12.74
N GLU A 192 -11.96 -20.93 -13.43
CA GLU A 192 -12.51 -20.94 -14.79
C GLU A 192 -13.89 -20.26 -14.88
N ASP A 193 -14.67 -20.25 -13.79
CA ASP A 193 -15.97 -19.56 -13.73
C ASP A 193 -15.85 -18.04 -13.89
N PHE A 194 -14.66 -17.48 -13.63
CA PHE A 194 -14.39 -16.04 -13.75
C PHE A 194 -13.88 -15.64 -15.13
N PHE A 195 -13.39 -16.60 -15.92
CA PHE A 195 -12.86 -16.33 -17.25
C PHE A 195 -13.97 -16.45 -18.30
N PRO A 196 -14.02 -15.53 -19.27
CA PRO A 196 -14.94 -15.68 -20.39
C PRO A 196 -14.56 -16.93 -21.20
N ASN A 197 -15.53 -17.83 -21.39
CA ASN A 197 -15.42 -19.00 -22.27
C ASN A 197 -15.14 -18.60 -23.73
#